data_AF-A0A6J6X3P0-F1
#
_entry.id   AF-A0A6J6X3P0-F1
#
_cell.length_a   1.000
_cell.length_b   1.000
_cell.length_c   1.000
_cell.angle_alpha   90.00
_cell.angle_beta   90.00
_cell.angle_gamma   90.00
#
_symmetry.space_group_name_H-M   'P 1'
#
loop_
_entity.id
_entity.type
_entity.pdbx_description
1 polymer ?
#
loop_
_entity_poly.entity_id
_entity_poly.type
_entity_poly.pdbx_seq_one_letter_code
_entity_poly.pdbx_strand_id
1 'polypeptide(L)'
;MLQGAISPIEGIGPEQLRIHEILLRIEPEGVEEVILATNPNIEGEATAMYLAKLLKPLGIKVTRIASGLPVGGDLEYADEITLGRALEGRREV
;
A
#
# COMPACT_ATOMS: atom_id res chain seq x y z
N MET A 1 -12.91 3.46 -0.38
CA MET A 1 -12.15 3.68 0.86
C MET A 1 -12.22 2.42 1.69
N LEU A 2 -11.08 1.95 2.21
CA LEU A 2 -11.01 0.68 2.98
C LEU A 2 -11.62 0.77 4.39
N GLN A 3 -11.76 1.99 4.93
CA GLN A 3 -12.22 2.26 6.31
C GLN A 3 -11.37 1.60 7.40
N GLY A 4 -10.05 1.54 7.19
CA GLY A 4 -9.11 1.01 8.16
C GLY A 4 -7.93 0.33 7.48
N ALA A 5 -7.21 -0.46 8.28
CA ALA A 5 -6.12 -1.32 7.87
C ALA A 5 -6.22 -2.63 8.66
N ILE A 6 -5.64 -3.71 8.12
CA ILE A 6 -5.52 -4.99 8.80
C ILE A 6 -4.59 -4.79 9.99
N SER A 7 -5.06 -5.13 11.19
CA SER A 7 -4.34 -4.95 12.45
C SER A 7 -4.53 -6.20 13.31
N PRO A 8 -3.58 -7.16 13.28
CA PRO A 8 -3.67 -8.36 14.10
C PRO A 8 -3.70 -8.07 15.60
N ILE A 9 -3.04 -6.99 16.02
CA ILE A 9 -2.99 -6.57 17.44
C ILE A 9 -4.38 -6.11 17.91
N GLU A 10 -5.11 -5.39 17.07
CA GLU A 10 -6.47 -4.94 17.36
C GLU A 10 -7.54 -5.97 16.95
N GLY A 11 -7.13 -7.13 16.44
CA GLY A 11 -8.05 -8.17 15.95
C GLY A 11 -8.86 -7.73 14.72
N ILE A 12 -8.33 -6.81 13.90
CA ILE A 12 -8.97 -6.34 12.67
C ILE A 12 -8.47 -7.17 11.49
N GLY A 13 -9.35 -8.03 10.95
CA GLY A 13 -9.13 -8.83 9.75
C GLY A 13 -9.61 -8.17 8.45
N PRO A 14 -9.30 -8.77 7.28
CA PRO A 14 -9.73 -8.28 5.97
C PRO A 14 -11.25 -8.13 5.82
N GLU A 15 -12.02 -9.01 6.43
CA GLU A 15 -13.49 -9.04 6.41
C GLU A 15 -14.14 -7.84 7.11
N GLN A 16 -13.40 -7.16 7.98
CA GLN A 16 -13.83 -5.92 8.64
C GLN A 16 -13.50 -4.68 7.80
N LEU A 17 -12.78 -4.85 6.68
CA LEU A 17 -12.48 -3.78 5.74
C LEU A 17 -13.40 -3.84 4.53
N ARG A 18 -13.59 -2.68 3.90
CA ARG A 18 -14.45 -2.52 2.71
C ARG A 18 -13.79 -2.98 1.42
N ILE A 19 -13.19 -4.17 1.43
CA ILE A 19 -12.45 -4.73 0.31
C ILE A 19 -13.40 -5.24 -0.77
N HIS A 20 -14.50 -5.89 -0.36
CA HIS A 20 -15.47 -6.43 -1.30
C HIS A 20 -16.10 -5.35 -2.19
N GLU A 21 -16.48 -4.20 -1.63
CA GLU A 21 -17.07 -3.12 -2.43
C GLU A 21 -16.05 -2.47 -3.38
N ILE A 22 -14.76 -2.54 -3.07
CA ILE A 22 -13.71 -2.08 -3.99
C ILE A 22 -13.58 -3.05 -5.16
N LEU A 23 -13.63 -4.36 -4.92
CA LEU A 23 -13.59 -5.36 -5.98
C LEU A 23 -14.77 -5.25 -6.94
N LEU A 24 -15.98 -5.01 -6.42
CA LEU A 24 -17.17 -4.83 -7.24
C LEU A 24 -17.12 -3.62 -8.17
N ARG A 25 -16.28 -2.62 -7.87
CA ARG A 25 -16.09 -1.44 -8.72
C ARG A 25 -15.06 -1.65 -9.83
N ILE A 26 -14.17 -2.62 -9.64
CA ILE A 26 -13.04 -2.83 -10.53
C ILE A 26 -13.47 -3.47 -11.86
N GLU A 27 -14.31 -4.52 -11.82
CA GLU A 27 -14.74 -5.24 -13.02
C GLU A 27 -15.59 -4.39 -14.00
N PRO A 28 -16.58 -3.58 -13.55
CA PRO A 28 -17.44 -2.83 -14.46
C PRO A 28 -16.78 -1.60 -15.08
N GLU A 29 -15.80 -1.01 -14.39
CA GLU A 29 -15.22 0.29 -14.75
C GLU A 29 -14.02 0.16 -15.71
N GLY A 30 -13.57 -1.06 -16.06
CA GLY A 30 -12.43 -1.28 -16.95
C GLY A 30 -11.11 -0.78 -16.36
N VAL A 31 -10.93 -0.93 -15.05
CA VAL A 31 -9.76 -0.40 -14.33
C VAL A 31 -8.48 -1.09 -14.78
N GLU A 32 -7.54 -0.31 -15.31
CA GLU A 32 -6.23 -0.82 -15.78
C GLU A 32 -5.18 -0.87 -14.67
N GLU A 33 -5.28 0.03 -13.68
CA GLU A 33 -4.32 0.15 -12.58
C GLU A 33 -4.99 0.45 -11.23
N VAL A 34 -4.53 -0.25 -10.19
CA VAL A 34 -4.88 0.03 -8.79
C VAL A 34 -3.64 0.51 -8.06
N ILE A 35 -3.71 1.74 -7.54
CA ILE A 35 -2.64 2.35 -6.74
C ILE A 35 -2.96 2.17 -5.25
N LEU A 36 -2.10 1.44 -4.54
CA LEU A 36 -2.20 1.20 -3.10
C LEU A 36 -1.53 2.35 -2.34
N ALA A 37 -2.37 3.23 -1.81
CA ALA A 37 -1.97 4.40 -1.01
C ALA A 37 -2.30 4.24 0.49
N THR A 38 -2.18 3.01 1.03
CA THR A 38 -2.27 2.82 2.49
C THR A 38 -1.08 3.46 3.19
N ASN A 39 -1.25 3.78 4.48
CA ASN A 39 -0.19 4.40 5.27
C ASN A 39 1.12 3.59 5.21
N PRO A 40 2.29 4.25 5.21
CA PRO A 40 3.58 3.58 5.19
C PRO A 40 3.98 3.09 6.59
N ASN A 41 3.09 2.39 7.29
CA ASN A 41 3.33 1.73 8.58
C ASN A 41 3.11 0.21 8.44
N ILE A 42 3.27 -0.54 9.54
CA ILE A 42 3.20 -2.00 9.52
C ILE A 42 1.82 -2.48 9.06
N GLU A 43 0.75 -1.90 9.60
CA GLU A 43 -0.64 -2.25 9.29
C GLU A 43 -0.98 -1.92 7.84
N GLY A 44 -0.55 -0.74 7.37
CA GLY A 44 -0.75 -0.32 6.00
C GLY A 44 0.01 -1.18 5.00
N GLU A 45 1.22 -1.63 5.34
CA GLU A 45 2.01 -2.56 4.51
C GLU A 45 1.36 -3.94 4.44
N ALA A 46 0.95 -4.49 5.59
CA ALA A 46 0.22 -5.76 5.64
C ALA A 46 -1.06 -5.71 4.78
N THR A 47 -1.81 -4.61 4.90
CA THR A 47 -3.02 -4.36 4.11
C THR A 47 -2.72 -4.28 2.61
N ALA A 48 -1.65 -3.57 2.22
CA ALA A 48 -1.28 -3.43 0.81
C ALA A 48 -0.81 -4.75 0.21
N MET A 49 0.02 -5.51 0.92
CA MET A 49 0.44 -6.84 0.50
C MET A 49 -0.74 -7.79 0.33
N TYR A 50 -1.72 -7.73 1.23
CA TYR A 50 -2.95 -8.50 1.13
C TYR A 50 -3.74 -8.13 -0.14
N LEU A 51 -3.99 -6.85 -0.36
CA LEU A 51 -4.72 -6.36 -1.54
C LEU A 51 -3.99 -6.69 -2.84
N ALA A 52 -2.67 -6.55 -2.89
CA ALA A 52 -1.87 -6.90 -4.06
C ALA A 52 -2.01 -8.39 -4.41
N LYS A 53 -1.99 -9.28 -3.42
CA LYS A 53 -2.21 -10.72 -3.64
C LYS A 53 -3.63 -11.02 -4.14
N LEU A 54 -4.63 -10.31 -3.63
CA LEU A 54 -6.03 -10.48 -4.00
C LEU A 54 -6.34 -9.99 -5.41
N LEU A 55 -5.70 -8.89 -5.84
CA LEU A 55 -5.92 -8.25 -7.14
C LEU A 55 -5.09 -8.88 -8.27
N LYS A 56 -3.95 -9.49 -7.96
CA LYS A 56 -3.05 -10.10 -8.96
C LYS A 56 -3.74 -11.09 -9.91
N PRO A 57 -4.65 -11.99 -9.47
CA PRO A 57 -5.36 -12.90 -10.36
C PRO A 57 -6.31 -12.22 -11.35
N LEU A 58 -6.73 -10.98 -11.08
CA LEU A 58 -7.61 -10.22 -11.97
C LEU A 58 -6.87 -9.64 -13.18
N GLY A 59 -5.54 -9.79 -13.25
CA GLY A 59 -4.73 -9.29 -14.37
C GLY A 59 -4.52 -7.78 -14.37
N ILE A 60 -4.91 -7.09 -13.30
CA ILE A 60 -4.83 -5.63 -13.17
C ILE A 60 -3.44 -5.24 -12.66
N LYS A 61 -2.90 -4.14 -13.18
CA LYS A 61 -1.63 -3.61 -12.69
C LYS A 61 -1.84 -3.07 -11.28
N VAL A 62 -1.09 -3.59 -10.31
CA VAL A 62 -1.13 -3.10 -8.93
C VAL A 62 0.19 -2.41 -8.62
N THR A 63 0.14 -1.16 -8.21
CA THR A 63 1.31 -0.38 -7.82
C THR A 63 1.12 0.19 -6.42
N ARG A 64 2.23 0.60 -5.79
CA ARG A 64 2.25 1.20 -4.46
C ARG A 64 2.93 2.55 -4.56
N ILE A 65 2.41 3.53 -3.82
CA ILE A 65 3.06 4.84 -3.72
C ILE A 65 4.47 4.65 -3.16
N ALA A 66 5.41 5.47 -3.65
CA ALA A 66 6.77 5.44 -3.14
C ALA A 66 6.78 5.79 -1.65
N SER A 67 7.69 5.16 -0.91
CA SER A 67 7.99 5.49 0.48
C SER A 67 9.49 5.71 0.62
N GLY A 68 9.89 6.66 1.46
CA GLY A 68 11.27 7.09 1.60
C GLY A 68 11.35 8.55 2.03
N LEU A 69 12.51 9.16 1.77
CA LEU A 69 12.78 10.54 2.19
C LEU A 69 11.85 11.54 1.50
N PRO A 70 11.30 12.52 2.25
CA PRO A 70 10.54 13.61 1.66
C PRO A 70 11.47 14.54 0.85
N VAL A 71 10.93 15.13 -0.20
CA VAL A 71 11.66 16.15 -0.97
C VAL A 71 11.94 17.36 -0.07
N GLY A 72 13.21 17.79 -0.05
CA GLY A 72 13.67 18.91 0.77
C GLY A 72 13.90 18.58 2.24
N GLY A 73 13.79 17.31 2.65
CA GLY A 73 14.21 16.86 3.98
C GLY A 73 15.72 16.61 4.03
N ASP A 74 16.35 16.94 5.15
CA ASP A 74 17.77 16.62 5.38
C ASP A 74 17.94 15.17 5.85
N LEU A 75 18.97 14.52 5.33
CA LEU A 75 19.30 13.12 5.66
C LEU A 75 19.57 12.93 7.16
N GLU A 76 20.16 13.94 7.81
CA GLU A 76 20.54 13.90 9.23
C GLU A 76 19.35 13.81 10.18
N TYR A 77 18.17 14.23 9.74
CA TYR A 77 16.94 14.20 10.55
C TYR A 77 16.00 13.04 10.19
N ALA A 78 16.38 12.19 9.23
CA ALA A 78 15.58 11.07 8.83
C ALA A 78 15.74 9.87 9.77
N ASP A 79 14.64 9.20 10.08
CA ASP A 79 14.66 7.96 10.85
C ASP A 79 15.18 6.78 10.01
N GLU A 80 15.69 5.76 10.68
CA GLU A 80 16.29 4.58 10.06
C GLU A 80 15.34 3.83 9.12
N ILE A 81 14.03 3.82 9.42
CA ILE A 81 13.04 3.12 8.60
C ILE A 81 12.82 3.87 7.29
N THR A 82 12.67 5.19 7.35
CA THR A 82 12.56 6.06 6.18
C THR A 82 13.81 5.99 5.30
N LEU A 83 15.00 5.99 5.91
CA LEU A 83 16.28 5.83 5.22
C LEU A 83 16.38 4.47 4.54
N GLY A 84 16.04 3.39 5.25
CA GLY A 84 16.03 2.03 4.71
C GLY A 84 15.13 1.92 3.47
N ARG A 85 13.91 2.47 3.54
CA ARG A 85 12.97 2.50 2.41
C ARG A 85 13.49 3.31 1.22
N ALA A 86 14.11 4.47 1.47
CA ALA A 86 14.70 5.28 0.42
C ALA A 86 15.85 4.54 -0.29
N LEU A 87 16.67 3.80 0.46
CA LEU A 87 17.78 2.99 -0.08
C LEU A 87 17.29 1.77 -0.86
N GLU A 88 16.26 1.08 -0.37
CA GLU A 88 15.62 -0.04 -1.07
C GLU A 88 14.95 0.43 -2.37
N GLY A 89 14.27 1.58 -2.32
CA GLY A 89 13.56 2.19 -3.45
C GLY A 89 14.45 2.98 -4.41
N ARG A 90 15.77 2.96 -4.26
CA ARG A 90 16.71 3.70 -5.12
C ARG A 90 16.59 3.25 -6.58
N ARG A 91 16.73 4.18 -7.51
CA ARG A 91 16.65 3.92 -8.96
C ARG A 91 17.95 4.35 -9.63
N GLU A 92 18.31 3.65 -10.70
CA GLU A 92 19.37 4.10 -11.63
C GLU A 92 18.93 5.39 -12.32
N VAL A 93 19.91 6.23 -12.68
CA VAL A 93 19.69 7.55 -13.28
C VAL A 93 20.22 7.56 -14.70
#